data_AF-A0AAC9QPD4-F1
#
_entry.id   AF-A0AAC9QPD4-F1
#
_cell.length_a   1.000
_cell.length_b   1.000
_cell.length_c   1.000
_cell.angle_alpha   90.00
_cell.angle_beta   90.00
_cell.angle_gamma   90.00
#
_symmetry.space_group_name_H-M   'P 1'
#
loop_
_entity.id
_entity.type
_entity.pdbx_description
1 polymer ?
#
loop_
_entity_poly.entity_id
_entity_poly.type
_entity_poly.pdbx_seq_one_letter_code
_entity_poly.pdbx_strand_id
1 'polypeptide(L)'
;MTFGHDIGLLFKYLTEYTQPNESMKIAFSPLTLRNRVLEHIKGEITNAQKGRVAVIWMKVNSLVDPEIIDDLYCASQMGVQIDLVVHGICCLRPGIRGISDNIRAKSIVGRFLEHSRIFCFGNSEDLPNENAIVYLGSADMMPRNLDHRVEVLIPIFNKMVHQQIFSQIMLANIIDNQQSFDILVDGTSKRIIPRENEKLFNV
;
A
#
# COMPACT_ATOMS: atom_id res chain seq x y z
N MET A 1 -20.60 3.85 -14.89
CA MET A 1 -19.23 3.90 -15.43
C MET A 1 -18.52 2.58 -15.17
N THR A 2 -17.99 1.96 -16.23
CA THR A 2 -17.38 0.62 -16.21
C THR A 2 -15.86 0.72 -16.37
N PHE A 3 -15.10 -0.27 -15.93
CA PHE A 3 -13.64 -0.28 -16.14
C PHE A 3 -13.25 -0.22 -17.62
N GLY A 4 -14.05 -0.79 -18.53
CA GLY A 4 -13.79 -0.70 -19.96
C GLY A 4 -13.81 0.74 -20.49
N HIS A 5 -14.69 1.58 -19.94
CA HIS A 5 -14.75 3.01 -20.27
C HIS A 5 -13.47 3.73 -19.82
N ASP A 6 -13.09 3.53 -18.56
CA ASP A 6 -11.88 4.12 -17.99
C ASP A 6 -10.62 3.71 -18.77
N ILE A 7 -10.52 2.44 -19.17
CA ILE A 7 -9.42 1.95 -20.00
C ILE A 7 -9.43 2.62 -21.38
N GLY A 8 -10.60 2.81 -21.99
CA GLY A 8 -10.73 3.56 -23.24
C GLY A 8 -10.19 4.99 -23.13
N LEU A 9 -10.48 5.69 -22.02
CA LEU A 9 -9.94 7.03 -21.74
C LEU A 9 -8.43 7.01 -21.54
N LEU A 10 -7.90 6.00 -20.86
CA LEU A 10 -6.46 5.82 -20.71
C LEU A 10 -5.77 5.62 -22.07
N PHE A 11 -6.34 4.80 -22.95
CA PHE A 11 -5.81 4.62 -24.31
C PHE A 11 -5.89 5.91 -25.12
N LYS A 12 -6.98 6.68 -25.00
CA LYS A 12 -7.09 7.99 -25.64
C LYS A 12 -6.02 8.96 -25.13
N TYR A 13 -5.76 8.96 -23.83
CA TYR A 13 -4.65 9.74 -23.25
C TYR A 13 -3.30 9.30 -23.84
N LEU A 14 -3.06 8.00 -23.99
CA LEU A 14 -1.81 7.47 -24.57
C LEU A 14 -1.62 7.84 -26.05
N THR A 15 -2.68 7.86 -26.84
CA THR A 15 -2.59 8.10 -28.29
C THR A 15 -2.71 9.57 -28.67
N GLU A 16 -3.54 10.33 -27.94
CA GLU A 16 -3.90 11.71 -28.28
C GLU A 16 -3.41 12.74 -27.26
N TYR A 17 -2.75 12.31 -26.17
CA TYR A 17 -2.33 13.17 -25.05
C TYR A 17 -3.46 14.02 -24.44
N THR A 18 -4.71 13.63 -24.68
CA THR A 18 -5.89 14.30 -24.16
C THR A 18 -6.17 13.82 -22.75
N GLN A 19 -6.09 14.71 -21.77
CA GLN A 19 -6.39 14.37 -20.38
C GLN A 19 -7.89 14.05 -20.24
N PRO A 20 -8.25 12.97 -19.51
CA PRO A 20 -9.64 12.69 -19.19
C PRO A 20 -10.26 13.86 -18.42
N ASN A 21 -11.42 14.32 -18.86
CA ASN A 21 -12.19 15.40 -18.21
C ASN A 21 -13.31 14.87 -17.30
N GLU A 22 -13.37 13.56 -17.10
CA GLU A 22 -14.36 12.88 -16.30
C GLU A 22 -13.70 12.04 -15.19
N SER A 23 -14.45 11.80 -14.12
CA SER A 23 -13.96 11.03 -12.97
C SER A 23 -13.84 9.55 -13.32
N MET A 24 -12.68 8.96 -13.05
CA MET A 24 -12.39 7.55 -13.31
C MET A 24 -12.32 6.74 -12.01
N LYS A 25 -12.75 5.48 -12.09
CA LYS A 25 -12.60 4.52 -10.98
C LYS A 25 -11.15 4.10 -10.83
N ILE A 26 -10.49 3.76 -11.94
CA ILE A 26 -9.04 3.52 -11.93
C ILE A 26 -8.30 4.85 -11.69
N ALA A 27 -7.10 4.77 -11.15
CA ALA A 27 -6.14 5.85 -11.18
C ALA A 27 -4.93 5.42 -12.01
N PHE A 28 -4.25 6.36 -12.65
CA PHE A 28 -3.09 6.07 -13.48
C PHE A 28 -2.03 7.16 -13.36
N SER A 29 -0.76 6.78 -13.48
CA SER A 29 0.33 7.74 -13.55
C SER A 29 0.52 8.24 -14.99
N PRO A 30 1.00 9.48 -15.17
CA PRO A 30 1.44 10.40 -14.12
C PRO A 30 0.35 11.32 -13.55
N LEU A 31 -0.91 11.18 -13.98
CA LEU A 31 -1.92 12.20 -13.70
C LEU A 31 -2.64 12.05 -12.36
N THR A 32 -3.10 10.85 -12.02
CA THR A 32 -4.08 10.66 -10.93
C THR A 32 -3.62 9.69 -9.85
N LEU A 33 -2.67 8.80 -10.14
CA LEU A 33 -2.29 7.72 -9.23
C LEU A 33 -1.74 8.22 -7.89
N ARG A 34 -0.72 9.10 -7.91
CA ARG A 34 -0.10 9.66 -6.69
C ARG A 34 -1.17 10.33 -5.82
N ASN A 35 -1.92 11.26 -6.40
CA ASN A 35 -2.97 11.99 -5.69
C ASN A 35 -4.03 11.06 -5.10
N ARG A 36 -4.43 10.00 -5.81
CA ARG A 36 -5.39 9.02 -5.29
C ARG A 36 -4.86 8.30 -4.05
N VAL A 37 -3.58 7.92 -4.03
CA VAL A 37 -2.98 7.27 -2.86
C VAL A 37 -2.90 8.26 -1.69
N LEU A 38 -2.44 9.49 -1.93
CA LEU A 38 -2.37 10.54 -0.90
C LEU A 38 -3.76 10.87 -0.32
N GLU A 39 -4.80 10.93 -1.15
CA GLU A 39 -6.19 11.13 -0.72
C GLU A 39 -6.65 10.06 0.28
N HIS A 40 -6.32 8.79 0.04
CA HIS A 40 -6.67 7.70 0.96
C HIS A 40 -5.88 7.76 2.26
N ILE A 41 -4.59 8.09 2.21
CA ILE A 41 -3.77 8.30 3.42
C ILE A 41 -4.36 9.46 4.26
N LYS A 42 -4.74 10.57 3.61
CA LYS A 42 -5.41 11.70 4.26
C LYS A 42 -6.78 11.33 4.84
N GLY A 43 -7.50 10.42 4.18
CA GLY A 43 -8.74 9.83 4.70
C GLY A 43 -8.51 9.11 6.03
N GLU A 44 -7.49 8.26 6.12
CA GLU A 44 -7.13 7.55 7.35
C GLU A 44 -6.62 8.51 8.44
N ILE A 45 -5.83 9.53 8.09
CA ILE A 45 -5.47 10.62 9.02
C ILE A 45 -6.72 11.27 9.62
N THR A 46 -7.69 11.60 8.77
CA THR A 46 -8.95 12.23 9.20
C THR A 46 -9.76 11.31 10.13
N ASN A 47 -9.74 9.99 9.87
CA ASN A 47 -10.38 9.00 10.73
C ASN A 47 -9.71 8.95 12.11
N ALA A 48 -8.38 8.88 12.15
CA ALA A 48 -7.61 8.86 13.40
C ALA A 48 -7.84 10.12 14.25
N GLN A 49 -7.82 11.30 13.62
CA GLN A 49 -8.11 12.58 14.29
C GLN A 49 -9.53 12.65 14.88
N LYS A 50 -10.49 11.93 14.29
CA LYS A 50 -11.86 11.79 14.81
C LYS A 50 -11.99 10.70 15.88
N GLY A 51 -10.89 10.08 16.30
CA GLY A 51 -10.87 8.98 17.26
C GLY A 51 -11.43 7.67 16.70
N ARG A 52 -11.52 7.53 15.38
CA ARG A 52 -11.94 6.28 14.72
C ARG A 52 -10.73 5.38 14.48
N VAL A 53 -10.98 4.10 14.24
CA VAL A 53 -9.95 3.17 13.80
C VAL A 53 -9.43 3.62 12.44
N ALA A 54 -8.11 3.63 12.28
CA ALA A 54 -7.45 4.02 11.05
C ALA A 54 -6.24 3.13 10.81
N VAL A 55 -6.26 2.40 9.69
CA VAL A 55 -5.28 1.34 9.40
C VAL A 55 -4.93 1.36 7.92
N ILE A 56 -3.65 1.16 7.60
CA ILE A 56 -3.14 1.07 6.25
C ILE A 56 -2.28 -0.19 6.14
N TRP A 57 -2.61 -1.07 5.18
CA TRP A 57 -1.69 -2.12 4.74
C TRP A 57 -1.22 -1.84 3.33
N MET A 58 0.09 -1.87 3.10
CA MET A 58 0.67 -1.61 1.79
C MET A 58 1.73 -2.65 1.46
N LYS A 59 1.59 -3.28 0.30
CA LYS A 59 2.57 -4.18 -0.28
C LYS A 59 3.10 -3.58 -1.57
N VAL A 60 4.41 -3.38 -1.66
CA VAL A 60 5.10 -2.84 -2.85
C VAL A 60 6.49 -3.46 -2.99
N ASN A 61 7.10 -3.35 -4.17
CA ASN A 61 8.49 -3.76 -4.32
C ASN A 61 9.44 -2.64 -3.92
N SER A 62 9.03 -1.39 -4.04
CA SER A 62 9.85 -0.25 -3.62
C SER A 62 9.01 0.92 -3.13
N LEU A 63 9.47 1.54 -2.05
CA LEU A 63 8.91 2.74 -1.43
C LEU A 63 10.02 3.79 -1.30
N VAL A 64 9.99 4.77 -2.18
CA VAL A 64 11.03 5.80 -2.39
C VAL A 64 10.44 7.19 -2.61
N ASP A 65 9.18 7.30 -3.00
CA ASP A 65 8.54 8.59 -3.27
C ASP A 65 8.44 9.45 -1.99
N PRO A 66 9.01 10.67 -1.97
CA PRO A 66 9.08 11.49 -0.78
C PRO A 66 7.70 11.97 -0.31
N GLU A 67 6.80 12.34 -1.22
CA GLU A 67 5.47 12.84 -0.83
C GLU A 67 4.65 11.74 -0.13
N ILE A 68 4.68 10.52 -0.67
CA ILE A 68 4.00 9.38 -0.04
C ILE A 68 4.64 9.02 1.30
N ILE A 69 5.97 9.04 1.40
CA ILE A 69 6.67 8.76 2.66
C ILE A 69 6.32 9.80 3.74
N ASP A 70 6.30 11.08 3.38
CA ASP A 70 5.96 12.17 4.31
C ASP A 70 4.50 12.06 4.80
N ASP A 71 3.56 11.73 3.91
CA ASP A 71 2.16 11.51 4.28
C ASP A 71 2.00 10.25 5.17
N LEU A 72 2.78 9.19 4.94
CA LEU A 72 2.79 8.02 5.84
C LEU A 72 3.35 8.35 7.22
N TYR A 73 4.39 9.18 7.32
CA TYR A 73 4.89 9.67 8.61
C TYR A 73 3.84 10.53 9.33
N CYS A 74 3.20 11.45 8.60
CA CYS A 74 2.09 12.26 9.15
C CYS A 74 0.95 11.37 9.65
N ALA A 75 0.57 10.34 8.89
CA ALA A 75 -0.43 9.35 9.29
C ALA A 75 -0.04 8.63 10.58
N SER A 76 1.20 8.16 10.68
CA SER A 76 1.70 7.55 11.91
C SER A 76 1.63 8.50 13.11
N GLN A 77 2.03 9.75 12.95
CA GLN A 77 1.97 10.76 14.01
C GLN A 77 0.54 11.04 14.50
N MET A 78 -0.45 10.89 13.60
CA MET A 78 -1.86 11.06 13.94
C MET A 78 -2.51 9.79 14.53
N GLY A 79 -1.75 8.70 14.67
CA GLY A 79 -2.21 7.46 15.30
C GLY A 79 -2.66 6.36 14.33
N VAL A 80 -2.52 6.55 13.02
CA VAL A 80 -2.85 5.54 12.01
C VAL A 80 -1.88 4.36 12.14
N GLN A 81 -2.41 3.14 12.21
CA GLN A 81 -1.58 1.92 12.23
C GLN A 81 -1.19 1.52 10.80
N ILE A 82 0.10 1.35 10.53
CA ILE A 82 0.60 1.13 9.17
C ILE A 82 1.48 -0.13 9.13
N ASP A 83 1.10 -1.10 8.30
CA ASP A 83 1.89 -2.30 8.00
C ASP A 83 2.37 -2.27 6.55
N LEU A 84 3.69 -2.27 6.37
CA LEU A 84 4.34 -2.22 5.07
C LEU A 84 5.05 -3.54 4.78
N VAL A 85 4.77 -4.13 3.62
CA VAL A 85 5.52 -5.25 3.06
C VAL A 85 6.27 -4.74 1.83
N VAL A 86 7.56 -4.47 2.00
CA VAL A 86 8.42 -3.87 0.96
C VAL A 86 9.51 -4.86 0.56
N HIS A 87 9.41 -5.45 -0.63
CA HIS A 87 10.35 -6.49 -1.06
C HIS A 87 11.78 -5.96 -1.31
N GLY A 88 11.90 -4.85 -2.04
CA GLY A 88 13.15 -4.24 -2.47
C GLY A 88 13.52 -2.99 -1.68
N ILE A 89 13.59 -1.84 -2.36
CA ILE A 89 14.12 -0.60 -1.78
C ILE A 89 13.07 0.06 -0.88
N CYS A 90 13.42 0.33 0.38
CA CYS A 90 12.61 1.11 1.30
C CYS A 90 13.41 2.30 1.85
N CYS A 91 13.01 3.51 1.47
CA CYS A 91 13.57 4.75 2.02
C CYS A 91 12.87 5.21 3.31
N LEU A 92 11.67 4.68 3.60
CA LEU A 92 10.96 4.91 4.84
C LEU A 92 11.68 4.19 6.00
N ARG A 93 11.74 4.86 7.16
CA ARG A 93 12.32 4.34 8.40
C ARG A 93 11.23 4.12 9.45
N PRO A 94 10.85 2.88 9.77
CA PRO A 94 9.85 2.57 10.80
C PRO A 94 10.42 2.76 12.21
N GLY A 95 9.56 3.00 13.21
CA GLY A 95 9.93 3.01 14.63
C GLY A 95 10.75 4.22 15.10
N ILE A 96 10.83 5.31 14.32
CA ILE A 96 11.42 6.57 14.79
C ILE A 96 10.44 7.21 15.76
N ARG A 97 10.91 7.44 17.00
CA ARG A 97 10.11 8.04 18.06
C ARG A 97 9.53 9.40 17.66
N GLY A 98 8.22 9.55 17.81
CA GLY A 98 7.44 10.75 17.46
C GLY A 98 7.20 10.94 15.96
N ILE A 99 7.60 10.00 15.11
CA ILE A 99 7.48 10.12 13.65
C ILE A 99 6.84 8.86 13.07
N SER A 100 7.43 7.69 13.29
CA SER A 100 7.01 6.42 12.69
C SER A 100 6.75 5.31 13.71
N ASP A 101 6.36 5.68 14.94
CA ASP A 101 6.04 4.72 16.02
C ASP A 101 4.95 3.71 15.62
N ASN A 102 4.00 4.13 14.77
CA ASN A 102 2.88 3.30 14.33
C ASN A 102 3.13 2.61 12.99
N ILE A 103 4.36 2.69 12.46
CA ILE A 103 4.73 2.05 11.19
C ILE A 103 5.56 0.81 11.49
N ARG A 104 5.09 -0.33 11.00
CA ARG A 104 5.84 -1.59 10.92
C ARG A 104 6.17 -1.82 9.46
N ALA A 105 7.42 -2.14 9.15
CA ALA A 105 7.84 -2.45 7.80
C ALA A 105 8.70 -3.70 7.79
N LYS A 106 8.42 -4.62 6.86
CA LYS A 106 9.22 -5.82 6.65
C LYS A 106 9.39 -6.13 5.17
N SER A 107 10.42 -6.88 4.86
CA SER A 107 10.64 -7.49 3.54
C SER A 107 10.40 -9.00 3.65
N ILE A 108 9.86 -9.61 2.59
CA ILE A 108 9.73 -11.05 2.46
C ILE A 108 10.66 -11.47 1.32
N VAL A 109 11.62 -12.33 1.65
CA VAL A 109 12.62 -12.85 0.70
C VAL A 109 12.49 -14.36 0.66
N GLY A 110 11.63 -14.81 -0.24
CA GLY A 110 11.29 -16.20 -0.45
C GLY A 110 11.86 -16.80 -1.72
N ARG A 111 11.33 -17.97 -2.08
CA ARG A 111 11.63 -18.60 -3.37
C ARG A 111 11.09 -17.79 -4.55
N PHE A 112 9.92 -17.18 -4.38
CA PHE A 112 9.27 -16.40 -5.43
C PHE A 112 9.59 -14.91 -5.26
N LEU A 113 9.65 -14.22 -6.39
CA LEU A 113 9.71 -12.77 -6.39
C LEU A 113 8.30 -12.24 -6.13
N GLU A 114 8.09 -11.64 -4.97
CA GLU A 114 6.85 -10.96 -4.66
C GLU A 114 6.71 -9.77 -5.61
N HIS A 115 5.83 -9.85 -6.61
CA HIS A 115 5.67 -8.79 -7.62
C HIS A 115 4.31 -8.08 -7.57
N SER A 116 3.38 -8.54 -6.72
CA SER A 116 2.10 -7.85 -6.54
C SER A 116 2.27 -6.57 -5.73
N ARG A 117 1.62 -5.50 -6.18
CA ARG A 117 1.43 -4.27 -5.40
C ARG A 117 -0.02 -4.14 -4.98
N ILE A 118 -0.25 -4.02 -3.68
CA ILE A 118 -1.57 -4.05 -3.06
C ILE A 118 -1.64 -2.93 -2.03
N PHE A 119 -2.74 -2.19 -2.03
CA PHE A 119 -2.97 -1.08 -1.11
C PHE A 119 -4.33 -1.28 -0.45
N CYS A 120 -4.36 -1.28 0.88
CA CYS A 120 -5.56 -1.47 1.68
C CYS A 120 -5.68 -0.32 2.69
N PHE A 121 -6.84 0.32 2.71
CA PHE A 121 -7.16 1.38 3.66
C PHE A 121 -8.39 0.96 4.48
N GLY A 122 -8.30 1.07 5.80
CA GLY A 122 -9.28 0.54 6.76
C GLY A 122 -10.66 1.19 6.66
N ASN A 123 -10.73 2.44 6.23
CA ASN A 123 -11.97 3.19 6.02
C ASN A 123 -12.85 3.28 7.29
N SER A 124 -12.26 3.77 8.39
CA SER A 124 -12.87 3.86 9.73
C SER A 124 -13.03 2.54 10.50
N GLU A 125 -12.56 1.42 9.95
CA GLU A 125 -12.58 0.09 10.57
C GLU A 125 -11.17 -0.54 10.58
N ASP A 126 -10.97 -1.58 11.40
CA ASP A 126 -9.72 -2.35 11.44
C ASP A 126 -9.59 -3.25 10.20
N LEU A 127 -8.38 -3.67 9.84
CA LEU A 127 -8.15 -4.60 8.74
C LEU A 127 -7.97 -6.04 9.24
N PRO A 128 -8.59 -7.05 8.58
CA PRO A 128 -9.43 -6.95 7.38
C PRO A 128 -10.90 -6.61 7.70
N ASN A 129 -11.56 -5.82 6.84
CA ASN A 129 -13.01 -5.57 6.92
C ASN A 129 -13.63 -5.45 5.51
N GLU A 130 -14.95 -5.61 5.38
CA GLU A 130 -15.65 -5.59 4.08
C GLU A 130 -15.69 -4.21 3.39
N ASN A 131 -15.59 -3.13 4.16
CA ASN A 131 -15.70 -1.75 3.70
C ASN A 131 -14.34 -1.12 3.34
N ALA A 132 -13.26 -1.86 3.55
CA ALA A 132 -11.90 -1.42 3.28
C ALA A 132 -11.73 -1.11 1.80
N ILE A 133 -10.99 -0.05 1.51
CA ILE A 133 -10.68 0.33 0.15
C ILE A 133 -9.44 -0.46 -0.28
N VAL A 134 -9.59 -1.30 -1.30
CA VAL A 134 -8.51 -2.16 -1.80
C VAL A 134 -8.17 -1.83 -3.24
N TYR A 135 -6.88 -1.71 -3.52
CA TYR A 135 -6.34 -1.56 -4.86
C TYR A 135 -5.31 -2.62 -5.19
N LEU A 136 -5.29 -3.01 -6.47
CA LEU A 136 -4.17 -3.68 -7.11
C LEU A 136 -3.53 -2.74 -8.11
N GLY A 137 -2.20 -2.75 -8.23
CA GLY A 137 -1.52 -1.84 -9.15
C GLY A 137 -0.26 -2.41 -9.78
N SER A 138 0.19 -1.74 -10.84
CA SER A 138 1.46 -2.00 -11.51
C SER A 138 2.60 -1.12 -10.98
N ALA A 139 2.29 0.04 -10.39
CA ALA A 139 3.25 0.98 -9.86
C ALA A 139 3.86 0.54 -8.52
N ASP A 140 5.19 0.67 -8.40
CA ASP A 140 5.82 0.92 -7.11
C ASP A 140 5.68 2.38 -6.71
N MET A 141 5.93 2.68 -5.43
CA MET A 141 5.90 4.05 -4.91
C MET A 141 7.28 4.69 -5.08
N MET A 142 7.66 4.91 -6.35
CA MET A 142 8.89 5.59 -6.74
C MET A 142 8.58 6.75 -7.70
N PRO A 143 9.32 7.87 -7.66
CA PRO A 143 9.09 9.01 -8.56
C PRO A 143 9.07 8.60 -10.04
N ARG A 144 9.99 7.72 -10.47
CA ARG A 144 10.01 7.22 -11.85
C ARG A 144 8.73 6.49 -12.29
N ASN A 145 8.04 5.80 -11.38
CA ASN A 145 6.80 5.09 -11.66
C ASN A 145 5.61 6.06 -11.66
N LEU A 146 5.66 7.05 -10.77
CA LEU A 146 4.58 8.00 -10.55
C LEU A 146 4.61 9.19 -11.51
N ASP A 147 5.77 9.62 -12.02
CA ASP A 147 5.93 10.84 -12.82
C ASP A 147 6.28 10.58 -14.28
N HIS A 148 6.91 9.43 -14.56
CA HIS A 148 7.56 9.18 -15.85
C HIS A 148 7.10 7.90 -16.55
N ARG A 149 6.21 7.13 -15.92
CA ARG A 149 5.64 5.90 -16.48
C ARG A 149 4.13 6.00 -16.49
N VAL A 150 3.53 5.19 -17.36
CA VAL A 150 2.09 4.94 -17.32
C VAL A 150 1.89 3.64 -16.57
N GLU A 151 1.41 3.76 -15.35
CA GLU A 151 1.05 2.68 -14.45
C GLU A 151 -0.43 2.82 -14.08
N VAL A 152 -1.06 1.71 -13.70
CA VAL A 152 -2.49 1.69 -13.37
C VAL A 152 -2.69 1.16 -11.95
N LEU A 153 -3.65 1.76 -11.25
CA LEU A 153 -4.15 1.36 -9.95
C LEU A 153 -5.67 1.09 -10.06
N ILE A 154 -6.08 -0.13 -9.78
CA ILE A 154 -7.44 -0.64 -10.01
C ILE A 154 -8.11 -0.93 -8.67
N PRO A 155 -9.27 -0.31 -8.36
CA PRO A 155 -10.02 -0.62 -7.15
C PRO A 155 -10.72 -1.98 -7.26
N ILE A 156 -10.80 -2.70 -6.15
CA ILE A 156 -11.46 -4.02 -6.07
C ILE A 156 -12.84 -3.86 -5.40
N PHE A 157 -13.90 -3.95 -6.21
CA PHE A 157 -15.28 -3.86 -5.72
C PHE A 157 -15.95 -5.22 -5.49
N ASN A 158 -15.44 -6.29 -6.11
CA ASN A 158 -16.03 -7.61 -5.96
C ASN A 158 -15.70 -8.17 -4.56
N LYS A 159 -16.73 -8.41 -3.75
CA LYS A 159 -16.59 -8.86 -2.36
C LYS A 159 -15.75 -10.14 -2.21
N MET A 160 -15.92 -11.11 -3.11
CA MET A 160 -15.18 -12.38 -3.04
C MET A 160 -13.69 -12.16 -3.31
N VAL A 161 -13.36 -11.40 -4.36
CA VAL A 161 -11.97 -11.08 -4.71
C VAL A 161 -11.31 -10.26 -3.61
N HIS A 162 -12.05 -9.29 -3.07
CA HIS A 162 -11.62 -8.44 -1.96
C HIS A 162 -11.25 -9.27 -0.72
N GLN A 163 -12.13 -10.19 -0.31
CA GLN A 163 -11.86 -11.10 0.81
C GLN A 163 -10.68 -12.03 0.55
N GLN A 164 -10.52 -12.55 -0.67
CA GLN A 164 -9.37 -13.38 -1.04
C GLN A 164 -8.05 -12.59 -0.94
N ILE A 165 -8.01 -11.37 -1.45
CA ILE A 165 -6.83 -10.51 -1.35
C ILE A 165 -6.44 -10.28 0.11
N PHE A 166 -7.40 -9.97 0.98
CA PHE A 166 -7.11 -9.78 2.41
C PHE A 166 -6.64 -11.06 3.08
N SER A 167 -7.50 -12.08 3.09
CA SER A 167 -7.34 -13.24 3.97
C SER A 167 -6.25 -14.19 3.49
N GLN A 168 -6.00 -14.24 2.17
CA GLN A 168 -5.08 -15.23 1.58
C GLN A 168 -3.77 -14.60 1.14
N ILE A 169 -3.77 -13.32 0.74
CA ILE A 169 -2.55 -12.66 0.26
C ILE A 169 -2.00 -11.74 1.34
N MET A 170 -2.69 -10.65 1.66
CA MET A 170 -2.15 -9.61 2.54
C MET A 170 -1.92 -10.12 3.96
N LEU A 171 -2.90 -10.80 4.55
CA LEU A 171 -2.76 -11.36 5.90
C LEU A 171 -1.62 -12.38 5.95
N ALA A 172 -1.52 -13.26 4.96
CA ALA A 172 -0.44 -14.24 4.88
C ALA A 172 0.93 -13.55 4.79
N ASN A 173 1.06 -12.52 3.97
CA ASN A 173 2.28 -11.71 3.88
C ASN A 173 2.59 -11.04 5.23
N ILE A 174 1.60 -10.49 5.93
CA ILE A 174 1.79 -9.80 7.22
C ILE A 174 2.21 -10.76 8.34
N ILE A 175 1.65 -11.97 8.40
CA ILE A 175 1.95 -12.94 9.47
C ILE A 175 3.16 -13.85 9.17
N ASP A 176 3.73 -13.80 7.96
CA ASP A 176 4.97 -14.53 7.65
C ASP A 176 6.07 -14.21 8.67
N ASN A 177 6.61 -15.24 9.30
CA ASN A 177 7.66 -15.14 10.31
C ASN A 177 8.87 -16.04 10.00
N GLN A 178 8.93 -16.63 8.81
CA GLN A 178 9.98 -17.56 8.39
C GLN A 178 10.88 -17.00 7.28
N GLN A 179 10.28 -16.26 6.36
CA GLN A 179 10.94 -15.66 5.19
C GLN A 179 11.00 -14.13 5.29
N SER A 180 10.61 -13.59 6.44
CA SER A 180 10.51 -12.16 6.70
C SER A 180 11.73 -11.56 7.39
N PHE A 181 12.02 -10.31 7.06
CA PHE A 181 13.05 -9.47 7.66
C PHE A 181 12.43 -8.14 8.07
N ASP A 182 12.51 -7.81 9.36
CA ASP A 182 12.10 -6.50 9.85
C ASP A 182 13.04 -5.43 9.31
N ILE A 183 12.48 -4.31 8.85
CA ILE A 183 13.23 -3.09 8.55
C ILE A 183 13.33 -2.31 9.85
N LEU A 184 14.55 -2.01 10.28
CA LEU A 184 14.83 -1.32 11.54
C LEU A 184 14.91 0.20 11.35
N VAL A 185 14.92 0.92 12.49
CA VAL A 185 14.96 2.38 12.54
C VAL A 185 16.18 3.01 11.87
N ASP A 186 17.32 2.32 11.90
CA ASP A 186 18.56 2.73 11.23
C ASP A 186 18.58 2.37 9.73
N GLY A 187 17.56 1.65 9.27
CA GLY A 187 17.42 1.19 7.90
C GLY A 187 18.05 -0.15 7.59
N THR A 188 18.69 -0.79 8.56
CA THR A 188 19.18 -2.15 8.41
C THR A 188 18.00 -3.13 8.46
N SER A 189 18.25 -4.39 8.06
CA SER A 189 17.24 -5.43 8.10
C SER A 189 17.68 -6.57 9.00
N LYS A 190 16.75 -7.09 9.81
CA LYS A 190 16.98 -8.22 10.71
C LYS A 190 15.98 -9.32 10.43
N ARG A 191 16.47 -10.55 10.24
CA ARG A 191 15.58 -11.70 10.03
C ARG A 191 14.66 -11.88 11.24
N ILE A 192 13.38 -12.08 10.98
CA ILE A 192 12.40 -12.40 12.02
C ILE A 192 12.75 -13.79 12.58
N ILE A 193 12.82 -13.87 13.91
CA ILE A 193 12.97 -15.12 14.63
C ILE A 193 11.67 -15.31 15.41
N PRO A 194 10.83 -16.31 15.07
CA PRO A 194 9.60 -16.59 15.78
C PRO A 194 9.88 -16.86 17.26
N ARG A 195 8.94 -16.46 18.12
CA ARG A 195 9.03 -16.76 19.55
C ARG A 195 8.80 -18.26 19.80
N GLU A 196 9.23 -18.76 20.95
CA GLU A 196 9.23 -20.19 21.30
C GLU A 196 7.84 -20.88 21.20
N ASN A 197 6.75 -20.12 21.30
CA ASN A 197 5.36 -20.61 21.15
C ASN A 197 4.60 -19.98 19.97
N GLU A 198 5.31 -19.30 19.07
CA GLU A 198 4.69 -18.68 17.91
C GLU A 198 4.51 -19.70 16.79
N LYS A 199 3.30 -19.77 16.23
CA LYS A 199 3.03 -20.67 15.10
C LYS A 199 3.91 -20.25 13.92
N LEU A 200 4.73 -21.19 13.43
CA LEU A 200 5.55 -20.97 12.25
C LEU A 200 4.65 -20.86 11.02
N PHE A 201 4.88 -19.82 10.22
CA PHE A 201 4.14 -19.59 8.99
C PHE A 201 5.04 -18.98 7.91
N ASN A 202 4.91 -19.51 6.70
CA ASN A 202 5.49 -18.92 5.49
C ASN A 202 4.48 -18.84 4.36
N VAL A 203 4.70 -17.86 3.49
CA VAL A 203 4.06 -17.78 2.16
C VAL A 203 4.80 -18.61 1.11
#